data_AF-A0A9D7PYD2-F1
#
_entry.id   AF-A0A9D7PYD2-F1
#
_cell.length_a   1.000
_cell.length_b   1.000
_cell.length_c   1.000
_cell.angle_alpha   90.00
_cell.angle_beta   90.00
_cell.angle_gamma   90.00
#
_symmetry.space_group_name_H-M   'P 1'
#
loop_
_entity.id
_entity.type
_entity.pdbx_description
1 polymer ?
#
loop_
_entity_poly.entity_id
_entity_poly.type
_entity_poly.pdbx_seq_one_letter_code
_entity_poly.pdbx_strand_id
1 'polypeptide(L)'
;MVVGGEVNLTETMYIAVSSNAGLTWQVVMNSTGSTLTSVQMVSPTVVYAVGINGMAAKSTDAGQFWNYVYSYTEQWLYGLHFLDANTGFLCGGNTGSGIILKTTDGGNSFTQEVPIGSRWLYSIYIHKESRFGCGRRET
;
A
#
# COMPACT_ATOMS: atom_id res chain seq x y z
N MET A 1 -12.54 5.34 -8.46
CA MET A 1 -12.32 4.89 -7.06
C MET A 1 -11.75 3.49 -7.09
N VAL A 2 -10.80 3.15 -6.22
CA VAL A 2 -10.16 1.82 -6.18
C VAL A 2 -10.26 1.26 -4.78
N VAL A 3 -10.66 0.00 -4.66
CA VAL A 3 -10.71 -0.75 -3.39
C VAL A 3 -10.03 -2.11 -3.57
N GLY A 4 -9.30 -2.55 -2.54
CA GLY A 4 -8.74 -3.90 -2.45
C GLY A 4 -9.64 -4.78 -1.58
N GLY A 5 -9.76 -6.06 -1.92
CA GLY A 5 -10.52 -7.03 -1.13
C GLY A 5 -10.06 -8.47 -1.35
N GLU A 6 -10.40 -9.33 -0.39
CA GLU A 6 -10.17 -10.78 -0.41
C GLU A 6 -11.51 -11.49 -0.64
N VAL A 7 -11.54 -12.53 -1.48
CA VAL A 7 -12.66 -13.49 -1.48
C VAL A 7 -12.22 -14.74 -0.76
N ASN A 8 -12.89 -15.00 0.37
CA ASN A 8 -12.67 -16.19 1.18
C ASN A 8 -12.69 -17.45 0.30
N LEU A 9 -11.66 -18.29 0.49
CA LEU A 9 -11.45 -19.67 0.01
C LEU A 9 -10.29 -19.92 -0.98
N THR A 10 -9.60 -18.91 -1.54
CA THR A 10 -8.48 -19.17 -2.49
C THR A 10 -7.24 -18.27 -2.37
N GLU A 11 -7.15 -17.35 -1.39
CA GLU A 11 -6.07 -16.34 -1.31
C GLU A 11 -5.90 -15.49 -2.59
N THR A 12 -6.91 -15.52 -3.47
CA THR A 12 -6.94 -14.72 -4.70
C THR A 12 -7.34 -13.30 -4.32
N MET A 13 -6.44 -12.36 -4.56
CA MET A 13 -6.74 -10.94 -4.43
C MET A 13 -7.56 -10.46 -5.60
N TYR A 14 -8.42 -9.47 -5.33
CA TYR A 14 -9.06 -8.68 -6.37
C TYR A 14 -8.85 -7.21 -6.12
N ILE A 15 -8.33 -6.51 -7.12
CA ILE A 15 -8.45 -5.06 -7.18
C ILE A 15 -9.73 -4.78 -7.95
N ALA A 16 -10.65 -4.06 -7.31
CA ALA A 16 -11.88 -3.60 -7.95
C ALA A 16 -11.78 -2.09 -8.19
N VAL A 17 -12.08 -1.70 -9.42
CA VAL A 17 -12.14 -0.30 -9.83
C VAL A 17 -13.58 0.06 -10.16
N SER A 18 -13.98 1.26 -9.72
CA SER A 18 -15.24 1.87 -10.11
C SER A 18 -14.98 3.19 -10.83
N SER A 19 -15.63 3.34 -12.00
CA SER A 19 -15.63 4.56 -12.81
C SER A 19 -16.88 5.43 -12.60
N ASN A 20 -17.83 4.98 -11.78
CA ASN A 20 -19.13 5.62 -11.58
C ASN A 20 -19.47 5.81 -10.09
N ALA A 21 -18.48 6.29 -9.33
CA ALA A 21 -18.63 6.63 -7.91
C ALA A 21 -19.13 5.45 -7.02
N GLY A 22 -18.74 4.22 -7.36
CA GLY A 22 -19.06 3.03 -6.57
C GLY A 22 -20.39 2.35 -6.91
N LEU A 23 -21.11 2.82 -7.95
CA LEU A 23 -22.36 2.20 -8.40
C LEU A 23 -22.13 0.83 -9.04
N THR A 24 -21.03 0.67 -9.79
CA THR A 24 -20.57 -0.62 -10.30
C THR A 24 -19.07 -0.80 -10.08
N TRP A 25 -18.65 -2.06 -10.01
CA TRP A 25 -17.28 -2.47 -9.73
C TRP A 25 -16.81 -3.48 -10.76
N GLN A 26 -15.60 -3.29 -11.26
CA GLN A 26 -14.93 -4.23 -12.16
C GLN A 26 -13.67 -4.75 -11.51
N VAL A 27 -13.54 -6.08 -11.45
CA VAL A 27 -12.32 -6.76 -10.99
C VAL A 27 -11.28 -6.70 -12.10
N VAL A 28 -10.12 -6.10 -11.82
CA VAL A 28 -9.07 -5.80 -12.80
C VAL A 28 -7.72 -6.46 -12.49
N MET A 29 -7.53 -6.99 -11.28
CA MET A 29 -6.34 -7.79 -10.96
C MET A 29 -6.77 -9.07 -10.25
N ASN A 30 -6.25 -10.21 -10.71
CA ASN A 30 -6.31 -11.51 -10.05
C ASN A 30 -4.87 -11.92 -9.71
N SER A 31 -4.25 -11.30 -8.71
CA SER A 31 -2.93 -11.75 -8.24
C SER A 31 -3.13 -12.77 -7.12
N THR A 32 -2.56 -13.95 -7.31
CA THR A 32 -2.55 -15.00 -6.29
C THR A 32 -1.48 -14.67 -5.25
N GLY A 33 -1.85 -14.62 -3.97
CA GLY A 33 -0.90 -14.90 -2.88
C GLY A 33 -0.50 -13.77 -1.91
N SER A 34 -1.22 -12.65 -1.78
CA SER A 34 -0.92 -11.63 -0.73
C SER A 34 -2.06 -10.63 -0.46
N THR A 35 -2.91 -10.82 0.54
CA THR A 35 -3.93 -9.85 1.00
C THR A 35 -3.46 -8.37 0.98
N LEU A 36 -4.21 -7.52 0.27
CA LEU A 36 -4.03 -6.06 0.28
C LEU A 36 -4.46 -5.47 1.61
N THR A 37 -3.63 -4.60 2.16
CA THR A 37 -3.85 -3.96 3.47
C THR A 37 -4.15 -2.47 3.34
N SER A 38 -3.68 -1.82 2.26
CA SER A 38 -3.94 -0.41 2.01
C SER A 38 -3.87 -0.06 0.52
N VAL A 39 -4.65 0.94 0.10
CA VAL A 39 -4.69 1.48 -1.27
C VAL A 39 -4.89 2.99 -1.22
N GLN A 40 -4.18 3.74 -2.06
CA GLN A 40 -4.37 5.19 -2.22
C GLN A 40 -4.28 5.58 -3.69
N MET A 41 -5.28 6.33 -4.15
CA MET A 41 -5.23 7.07 -5.40
C MET A 41 -4.57 8.42 -5.14
N VAL A 42 -3.46 8.71 -5.81
CA VAL A 42 -2.65 9.94 -5.60
C VAL A 42 -2.88 10.98 -6.69
N SER A 43 -3.37 10.54 -7.85
CA SER A 43 -3.85 11.38 -8.94
C SER A 43 -4.99 10.65 -9.67
N PRO A 44 -5.68 11.26 -10.65
CA PRO A 44 -6.73 10.57 -11.42
C PRO A 44 -6.25 9.27 -12.09
N THR A 45 -4.95 9.11 -12.36
CA THR A 45 -4.39 7.94 -13.04
C THR A 45 -3.43 7.12 -12.20
N VAL A 46 -2.81 7.71 -11.16
CA VAL A 46 -1.80 7.00 -10.36
C VAL A 46 -2.42 6.45 -9.08
N VAL A 47 -2.22 5.16 -8.84
CA VAL A 47 -2.72 4.44 -7.67
C VAL A 47 -1.61 3.56 -7.10
N TYR A 48 -1.51 3.52 -5.77
CA TYR A 48 -0.60 2.66 -5.04
C TYR A 48 -1.36 1.72 -4.13
N ALA A 49 -0.85 0.50 -3.96
CA ALA A 49 -1.40 -0.50 -3.07
C ALA A 49 -0.26 -1.24 -2.36
N VAL A 50 -0.50 -1.66 -1.12
CA VAL A 50 0.40 -2.53 -0.35
C VAL A 50 -0.34 -3.69 0.26
N GLY A 51 0.40 -4.74 0.63
CA GLY A 51 -0.17 -5.93 1.24
C GLY A 51 0.81 -6.74 2.08
N ILE A 52 0.31 -7.88 2.54
CA ILE A 52 1.12 -8.90 3.22
C ILE A 52 2.26 -9.40 2.32
N ASN A 53 3.25 -10.08 2.91
CA ASN A 53 4.49 -10.49 2.23
C ASN A 53 5.28 -9.34 1.58
N GLY A 54 5.06 -8.11 2.08
CA GLY A 54 5.83 -6.92 1.70
C GLY A 54 5.63 -6.47 0.27
N MET A 55 4.48 -6.80 -0.30
CA MET A 55 4.10 -6.39 -1.64
C MET A 55 3.74 -4.91 -1.67
N ALA A 56 4.33 -4.16 -2.62
CA ALA A 56 3.81 -2.87 -3.05
C ALA A 56 3.64 -2.84 -4.57
N ALA A 57 2.51 -2.34 -5.05
CA ALA A 57 2.17 -2.24 -6.45
C ALA A 57 1.72 -0.82 -6.82
N LYS A 58 1.94 -0.45 -8.07
CA LYS A 58 1.57 0.84 -8.66
C LYS A 58 0.81 0.63 -9.96
N SER A 59 -0.23 1.43 -10.15
CA SER A 59 -0.92 1.63 -11.43
C SER A 59 -0.73 3.07 -11.91
N THR A 60 -0.66 3.26 -13.22
CA THR A 60 -0.59 4.57 -13.89
C THR A 60 -1.76 4.80 -14.85
N ASP A 61 -2.79 3.97 -14.79
CA ASP A 61 -3.99 3.98 -15.65
C ASP A 61 -5.28 3.80 -14.85
N ALA A 62 -5.32 4.41 -13.66
CA ALA A 62 -6.45 4.42 -12.73
C ALA A 62 -6.82 3.04 -12.15
N GLY A 63 -5.85 2.15 -12.04
CA GLY A 63 -6.00 0.82 -11.44
C GLY A 63 -6.35 -0.28 -12.44
N GLN A 64 -6.26 -0.04 -13.74
CA GLN A 64 -6.55 -1.05 -14.78
C GLN A 64 -5.39 -2.05 -14.90
N PHE A 65 -4.15 -1.57 -14.87
CA PHE A 65 -2.95 -2.40 -14.83
C PHE A 65 -2.06 -2.03 -13.66
N TRP A 66 -1.37 -3.03 -13.12
CA TRP A 66 -0.56 -2.92 -11.91
C TRP A 66 0.82 -3.53 -12.13
N ASN A 67 1.85 -2.79 -11.69
CA ASN A 67 3.23 -3.24 -11.67
C ASN A 67 3.73 -3.29 -10.23
N TYR A 68 4.48 -4.33 -9.87
CA TYR A 68 5.16 -4.37 -8.58
C TYR A 68 6.28 -3.33 -8.55
N VAL A 69 6.29 -2.52 -7.50
CA VAL A 69 7.29 -1.47 -7.26
C VAL A 69 8.16 -1.76 -6.05
N TYR A 70 7.74 -2.71 -5.21
CA TYR A 70 8.53 -3.23 -4.10
C TYR A 70 8.10 -4.66 -3.79
N SER A 71 9.08 -5.52 -3.54
CA SER A 71 8.87 -6.88 -3.07
C SER A 71 9.96 -7.20 -2.07
N TYR A 72 9.57 -7.34 -0.80
CA TYR A 72 10.47 -7.77 0.27
C TYR A 72 9.71 -8.74 1.15
N THR A 73 10.02 -10.01 1.00
CA THR A 73 9.16 -11.12 1.44
C THR A 73 9.12 -11.34 2.96
N GLU A 74 9.97 -10.66 3.72
CA GLU A 74 10.15 -10.92 5.17
C GLU A 74 9.28 -10.04 6.08
N GLN A 75 8.69 -8.95 5.57
CA GLN A 75 7.96 -7.95 6.37
C GLN A 75 6.60 -7.66 5.72
N TRP A 76 5.53 -7.61 6.50
CA TRP A 76 4.21 -7.23 5.95
C TRP A 76 4.13 -5.71 5.84
N LEU A 77 3.55 -5.20 4.76
CA LEU A 77 3.20 -3.78 4.66
C LEU A 77 1.72 -3.62 5.02
N TYR A 78 1.43 -2.68 5.92
CA TYR A 78 0.08 -2.47 6.44
C TYR A 78 -0.51 -1.13 6.01
N GLY A 79 0.35 -0.12 5.83
CA GLY A 79 -0.08 1.23 5.52
C GLY A 79 0.79 1.86 4.45
N LEU A 80 0.19 2.76 3.70
CA LEU A 80 0.88 3.64 2.77
C LEU A 80 0.32 5.06 2.89
N HIS A 81 1.16 6.05 2.62
CA HIS A 81 0.73 7.43 2.46
C HIS A 81 1.66 8.18 1.50
N PHE A 82 1.09 8.67 0.41
CA PHE A 82 1.77 9.46 -0.61
C PHE A 82 1.34 10.93 -0.53
N LEU A 83 2.32 11.83 -0.63
CA LEU A 83 2.12 13.28 -0.70
C LEU A 83 1.80 13.73 -2.13
N ASP A 84 2.40 13.03 -3.10
CA ASP A 84 2.24 13.22 -4.54
C ASP A 84 2.61 11.91 -5.26
N ALA A 85 2.66 11.93 -6.60
CA ALA A 85 2.94 10.74 -7.41
C ALA A 85 4.39 10.21 -7.29
N ASN A 86 5.31 10.97 -6.70
CA ASN A 86 6.73 10.63 -6.58
C ASN A 86 7.16 10.38 -5.13
N THR A 87 6.59 11.13 -4.18
CA THR A 87 6.98 11.08 -2.78
C THR A 87 5.94 10.38 -1.93
N GLY A 88 6.35 9.29 -1.29
CA GLY A 88 5.47 8.52 -0.42
C GLY A 88 6.20 7.61 0.53
N PHE A 89 5.44 7.09 1.49
CA PHE A 89 5.95 6.27 2.57
C PHE A 89 5.09 5.03 2.73
N LEU A 90 5.74 3.91 3.02
CA LEU A 90 5.10 2.65 3.36
C LEU A 90 5.49 2.29 4.79
N CYS A 91 4.57 1.71 5.55
CA CYS A 91 4.85 1.23 6.89
C CYS A 91 4.39 -0.22 7.06
N GLY A 92 5.12 -0.93 7.90
CA GLY A 92 4.93 -2.35 8.06
C GLY A 92 5.66 -2.91 9.25
N GLY A 93 5.73 -4.23 9.29
CA GLY A 93 6.53 -4.94 10.26
C GLY A 93 6.15 -6.42 10.36
N ASN A 94 6.88 -7.10 11.23
CA ASN A 94 6.63 -8.46 11.67
C ASN A 94 6.99 -8.56 13.17
N THR A 95 6.97 -9.77 13.71
CA THR A 95 7.27 -10.00 15.12
C THR A 95 8.68 -9.54 15.47
N GLY A 96 8.78 -8.40 16.16
CA GLY A 96 10.05 -7.85 16.67
C GLY A 96 10.71 -6.77 15.81
N SER A 97 10.14 -6.38 14.66
CA SER A 97 10.70 -5.30 13.82
C SER A 97 9.62 -4.52 13.09
N GLY A 98 9.66 -3.19 13.21
CA GLY A 98 8.89 -2.27 12.37
C GLY A 98 9.72 -1.71 11.22
N ILE A 99 9.08 -1.44 10.09
CA ILE A 99 9.73 -0.83 8.93
C ILE A 99 8.98 0.42 8.46
N ILE A 100 9.74 1.46 8.12
CA ILE A 100 9.28 2.60 7.33
C ILE A 100 10.14 2.65 6.08
N LEU A 101 9.49 2.64 4.93
CA LEU A 101 10.10 2.82 3.63
C LEU A 101 9.69 4.16 3.07
N LYS A 102 10.61 4.86 2.42
CA LYS A 102 10.36 6.11 1.72
C LYS A 102 10.79 6.00 0.27
N THR A 103 9.95 6.51 -0.63
CA THR A 103 10.33 6.77 -2.02
C THR A 103 10.22 8.27 -2.31
N THR A 104 11.07 8.74 -3.22
CA THR A 104 11.02 10.09 -3.79
C THR A 104 11.01 10.08 -5.32
N ASP A 105 10.93 8.88 -5.92
CA ASP A 105 11.00 8.63 -7.35
C ASP A 105 9.78 7.81 -7.85
N GLY A 106 8.70 7.82 -7.09
CA GLY A 106 7.43 7.20 -7.47
C GLY A 106 7.44 5.67 -7.34
N GLY A 107 8.30 5.14 -6.46
CA GLY A 107 8.44 3.71 -6.18
C GLY A 107 9.43 3.01 -7.10
N ASN A 108 10.28 3.73 -7.83
CA ASN A 108 11.38 3.08 -8.56
C ASN A 108 12.46 2.59 -7.58
N SER A 109 12.62 3.30 -6.46
CA SER A 109 13.44 2.86 -5.33
C SER A 109 12.79 3.24 -4.00
N PHE A 110 13.11 2.46 -2.97
CA PHE A 110 12.73 2.72 -1.60
C PHE A 110 13.97 2.74 -0.72
N THR A 111 14.08 3.76 0.13
CA THR A 111 15.07 3.85 1.19
C THR A 111 14.39 3.53 2.52
N GLN A 112 14.97 2.64 3.31
CA GLN A 112 14.49 2.38 4.65
C GLN A 112 14.92 3.52 5.57
N GLU A 113 13.94 4.18 6.18
CA GLU A 113 14.19 5.14 7.25
C GLU A 113 14.44 4.33 8.54
N VAL A 114 15.61 4.54 9.16
CA VAL A 114 16.24 3.88 10.34
C VAL A 114 15.30 3.02 11.22
N PRO A 115 15.74 1.83 11.72
CA PRO A 115 14.89 0.94 12.52
C PRO A 115 14.21 1.66 13.69
N ILE A 116 12.88 1.68 13.64
CA ILE A 116 11.96 2.27 14.64
C ILE A 116 11.72 1.36 15.85
N GLY A 117 12.56 0.34 16.05
CA GLY A 117 12.44 -0.65 17.10
C GLY A 117 11.41 -1.75 16.79
N SER A 118 11.02 -2.50 17.82
CA SER A 118 10.24 -3.75 17.73
C SER A 118 8.72 -3.56 17.61
N ARG A 119 8.26 -2.40 17.11
CA ARG A 119 6.84 -2.04 17.06
C ARG A 119 6.22 -2.26 15.69
N TRP A 120 5.01 -2.78 15.67
CA TRP A 120 4.21 -2.91 14.46
C TRP A 120 3.65 -1.54 14.06
N LEU A 121 3.74 -1.20 12.77
CA LEU A 121 3.13 0.00 12.21
C LEU A 121 1.99 -0.36 11.27
N TYR A 122 0.75 -0.13 11.71
CA TYR A 122 -0.43 -0.43 10.92
C TYR A 122 -0.88 0.71 10.00
N SER A 123 -0.52 1.94 10.35
CA SER A 123 -0.91 3.12 9.59
C SER A 123 0.21 4.15 9.62
N ILE A 124 0.28 4.93 8.54
CA ILE A 124 1.16 6.07 8.42
C ILE A 124 0.37 7.21 7.81
N TYR A 125 0.55 8.40 8.37
CA TYR A 125 -0.03 9.62 7.84
C TYR A 125 1.02 10.73 7.88
N ILE A 126 1.06 11.54 6.82
CA ILE A 126 2.04 12.61 6.67
C ILE A 126 1.31 13.88 6.26
N HIS A 127 1.42 14.90 7.10
CA HIS A 127 1.00 16.24 6.76
C HIS A 127 2.14 17.00 6.07
N LYS A 128 1.82 17.90 5.13
CA LYS A 128 2.79 18.69 4.34
C LYS A 128 3.80 19.51 5.17
N GLU A 129 3.59 19.65 6.47
CA GLU A 129 4.45 20.39 7.41
C GLU A 129 5.20 19.48 8.43
N SER A 130 5.55 18.25 8.02
CA SER A 130 6.57 17.42 8.68
C SER A 130 6.29 16.98 10.12
N ARG A 131 5.14 16.35 10.37
CA ARG A 131 4.95 15.51 11.57
C ARG A 131 4.33 14.17 11.17
N PHE A 132 5.07 13.09 11.43
CA PHE A 132 4.64 11.71 11.19
C PHE A 132 3.68 11.27 12.29
N GLY A 133 2.52 10.72 11.92
CA GLY A 133 1.62 10.04 12.85
C GLY A 133 1.43 8.59 12.42
N CYS A 134 1.77 7.65 13.30
CA CYS A 134 1.39 6.25 13.17
C CYS A 134 0.48 5.86 14.35
N GLY A 135 -0.72 5.35 14.09
CA GLY A 135 -1.71 5.02 15.11
C GLY A 135 -1.80 3.52 15.39
N ARG A 136 -2.00 3.16 16.67
CA ARG A 136 -2.34 1.81 17.15
C ARG A 136 -3.86 1.66 17.19
N ARG A 137 -4.40 0.50 16.78
CA ARG A 137 -5.75 0.06 17.17
C ARG A 137 -5.60 -0.80 18.42
N GLU A 138 -5.98 -0.28 19.58
CA GLU A 138 -6.19 -1.10 20.78
C GLU A 138 -7.60 -1.70 20.70
N THR A 139 -7.70 -2.97 21.07
CA THR A 139 -8.95 -3.76 21.15
C THR A 139 -9.90 -3.20 22.18
#